data_AF-A0A9E0TMN0-F1
#
_entry.id   AF-A0A9E0TMN0-F1
#
_cell.length_a   1.000
_cell.length_b   1.000
_cell.length_c   1.000
_cell.angle_alpha   90.00
_cell.angle_beta   90.00
_cell.angle_gamma   90.00
#
_symmetry.space_group_name_H-M   'P 1'
#
loop_
_entity.id
_entity.type
_entity.pdbx_description
1 polymer ?
#
loop_
_entity_poly.entity_id
_entity_poly.type
_entity_poly.pdbx_seq_one_letter_code
_entity_poly.pdbx_strand_id
1 'polypeptide(L)'
;METQIKESLISLLAGIKAADGQVIADEMARLDDFLARGRLTLHPQLVHFLQNRSYAKAVMFLGGETDIPVGACGGRAARPQS
;
A
#
# COMPACT_ATOMS: atom_id res chain seq x y z
N MET A 1 -1.11 -3.64 -15.13
CA MET A 1 -1.08 -4.17 -13.74
C MET A 1 -0.88 -3.05 -12.73
N GLU A 2 0.11 -2.17 -12.90
CA GLU A 2 0.35 -1.05 -11.96
C GLU A 2 -0.85 -0.11 -11.77
N THR A 3 -1.60 0.20 -12.82
CA THR A 3 -2.87 0.95 -12.73
C THR A 3 -3.88 0.26 -11.81
N GLN A 4 -4.05 -1.06 -11.95
CA GLN A 4 -4.99 -1.85 -11.13
C GLN A 4 -4.52 -1.94 -9.68
N ILE A 5 -3.20 -2.06 -9.46
CA ILE A 5 -2.61 -1.99 -8.11
C ILE A 5 -2.90 -0.62 -7.49
N LYS A 6 -2.73 0.47 -8.23
CA LYS A 6 -3.02 1.83 -7.75
C LYS A 6 -4.49 1.98 -7.36
N GLU A 7 -5.42 1.52 -8.19
CA GLU A 7 -6.86 1.53 -7.90
C GLU A 7 -7.18 0.74 -6.64
N SER A 8 -6.67 -0.49 -6.51
CA SER A 8 -6.84 -1.32 -5.32
C SER A 8 -6.27 -0.67 -4.06
N LEU A 9 -5.11 -0.03 -4.14
CA LEU A 9 -4.54 0.70 -3.01
C LEU A 9 -5.41 1.90 -2.58
N ILE A 10 -5.97 2.64 -3.53
CA ILE A 10 -6.88 3.76 -3.25
C ILE A 10 -8.15 3.23 -2.57
N SER A 11 -8.75 2.16 -3.10
CA SER A 11 -9.93 1.50 -2.52
C SER A 11 -9.65 0.98 -1.11
N LEU A 12 -8.49 0.36 -0.89
CA LEU A 12 -8.06 -0.12 0.43
C LEU A 12 -7.96 1.03 1.44
N LEU A 13 -7.30 2.13 1.08
CA LEU A 13 -7.17 3.30 1.96
C LEU A 13 -8.53 3.95 2.25
N ALA A 14 -9.43 3.99 1.27
CA ALA A 14 -10.80 4.46 1.47
C ALA A 14 -11.57 3.54 2.43
N GLY A 15 -11.46 2.21 2.27
CA GLY A 15 -12.05 1.21 3.16
C GLY A 15 -11.54 1.34 4.60
N ILE A 16 -10.23 1.53 4.78
CA ILE A 16 -9.62 1.81 6.10
C ILE A 16 -10.23 3.08 6.72
N LYS A 17 -10.34 4.16 5.95
CA LYS A 17 -10.92 5.42 6.42
C LYS A 17 -12.40 5.27 6.82
N ALA A 18 -13.15 4.43 6.11
CA ALA A 18 -14.56 4.16 6.37
C ALA A 18 -14.80 3.05 7.41
N ALA A 19 -13.74 2.40 7.91
CA ALA A 19 -13.82 1.18 8.71
C ALA A 19 -14.63 0.04 8.05
N ASP A 20 -14.60 -0.04 6.72
CA ASP A 20 -15.27 -1.09 5.95
C ASP A 20 -14.39 -2.35 5.92
N GLY A 21 -14.65 -3.27 6.85
CA GLY A 21 -13.88 -4.49 6.99
C GLY A 21 -13.92 -5.41 5.77
N GLN A 22 -15.00 -5.39 4.99
CA GLN A 22 -15.15 -6.24 3.81
C GLN A 22 -14.26 -5.71 2.68
N VAL A 23 -14.32 -4.41 2.38
CA VAL A 23 -13.46 -3.78 1.38
C VAL A 23 -11.98 -3.93 1.73
N ILE A 24 -11.64 -3.80 3.02
CA ILE A 24 -10.26 -3.99 3.49
C ILE A 24 -9.77 -5.42 3.19
N ALA A 25 -10.58 -6.43 3.53
CA ALA A 25 -10.22 -7.83 3.29
C ALA A 25 -10.08 -8.15 1.80
N ASP A 26 -11.04 -7.69 0.99
CA ASP A 26 -11.08 -7.97 -0.45
C ASP A 26 -9.89 -7.32 -1.18
N GLU A 27 -9.59 -6.05 -0.89
CA GLU A 27 -8.47 -5.35 -1.53
C GLU A 27 -7.10 -5.84 -1.03
N MET A 28 -6.96 -6.27 0.23
CA MET A 28 -5.73 -6.92 0.69
C MET A 28 -5.47 -8.23 -0.07
N ALA A 29 -6.48 -9.09 -0.21
CA ALA A 29 -6.36 -10.34 -0.95
C ALA A 29 -6.01 -10.10 -2.43
N ARG A 30 -6.61 -9.06 -3.03
CA ARG A 30 -6.34 -8.66 -4.41
C ARG A 30 -4.92 -8.14 -4.61
N LEU A 31 -4.41 -7.34 -3.68
CA LEU A 31 -3.03 -6.86 -3.71
C LEU A 31 -2.02 -8.00 -3.52
N ASP A 32 -2.33 -8.99 -2.69
CA ASP A 32 -1.50 -10.19 -2.54
C ASP A 32 -1.44 -11.02 -3.84
N ASP A 33 -2.56 -11.17 -4.57
CA ASP A 33 -2.57 -11.81 -5.91
C ASP A 33 -1.70 -11.03 -6.92
N PHE A 34 -1.85 -9.71 -6.98
CA PHE A 34 -1.04 -8.88 -7.86
C PHE A 34 0.45 -8.99 -7.54
N LEU A 35 0.80 -9.01 -6.25
CA LEU A 35 2.19 -9.17 -5.81
C LEU A 35 2.75 -10.56 -6.18
N ALA A 36 1.97 -11.62 -6.01
CA ALA A 36 2.37 -12.97 -6.36
C ALA A 36 2.62 -13.11 -7.88
N ARG A 37 1.72 -12.56 -8.70
CA ARG A 37 1.80 -12.63 -10.17
C ARG A 37 2.84 -11.68 -10.76
N GLY A 38 3.03 -10.53 -10.14
CA GLY A 38 3.87 -9.44 -10.65
C GLY A 38 5.30 -9.45 -10.13
N ARG A 39 5.71 -10.39 -9.27
CA ARG A 39 6.99 -10.32 -8.54
C ARG A 39 8.24 -10.18 -9.43
N LEU A 40 8.19 -10.71 -10.65
CA LEU A 40 9.30 -10.65 -11.62
C LEU A 40 9.22 -9.46 -12.58
N THR A 41 8.07 -8.77 -12.64
CA THR A 41 7.78 -7.72 -13.63
C THR A 41 7.49 -6.35 -13.01
N LEU A 42 7.10 -6.30 -11.74
CA LEU A 42 6.84 -5.06 -11.01
C LEU A 42 8.14 -4.40 -10.58
N HIS A 43 8.12 -3.07 -10.44
CA HIS A 43 9.26 -2.33 -9.94
C HIS A 43 9.67 -2.82 -8.53
N PRO A 44 10.96 -3.05 -8.24
CA PRO A 44 11.41 -3.59 -6.94
C PRO A 44 10.94 -2.77 -5.74
N GLN A 45 10.86 -1.44 -5.88
CA GLN A 45 10.37 -0.55 -4.84
C GLN A 45 8.87 -0.74 -4.57
N LEU A 46 8.07 -0.97 -5.61
CA LEU A 46 6.65 -1.26 -5.46
C LEU A 46 6.44 -2.61 -4.76
N VAL A 47 7.20 -3.64 -5.17
CA VAL A 47 7.21 -4.96 -4.53
C VAL A 47 7.55 -4.82 -3.03
N HIS A 48 8.56 -4.03 -2.70
CA HIS A 48 8.96 -3.77 -1.33
C HIS A 48 7.83 -3.11 -0.50
N PHE A 49 7.16 -2.09 -1.04
CA PHE A 49 6.07 -1.44 -0.34
C PHE A 49 4.87 -2.37 -0.12
N LEU A 50 4.49 -3.16 -1.12
CA LEU A 50 3.38 -4.11 -1.01
C LEU A 50 3.68 -5.21 0.02
N GLN A 51 4.90 -5.76 0.02
CA GLN A 51 5.32 -6.76 1.01
C GLN A 51 5.29 -6.24 2.45
N ASN A 52 5.66 -4.96 2.64
CA ASN A 52 5.69 -4.32 3.95
C ASN A 52 4.37 -3.61 4.31
N ARG A 53 3.29 -3.83 3.55
CA ARG A 53 1.98 -3.17 3.71
C ARG A 53 2.08 -1.63 3.81
N SER A 54 3.07 -1.05 3.15
CA SER A 54 3.30 0.40 3.09
C SER A 54 2.42 1.03 2.00
N TYR A 55 1.10 0.87 2.12
CA TYR A 55 0.14 1.18 1.05
C TYR A 55 0.15 2.65 0.61
N ALA A 56 0.27 3.59 1.55
CA ALA A 56 0.37 5.01 1.22
C ALA A 56 1.60 5.33 0.35
N LYS A 57 2.76 4.72 0.66
CA LYS A 57 3.98 4.88 -0.12
C LYS A 57 3.87 4.25 -1.51
N ALA A 58 3.18 3.11 -1.61
CA ALA A 58 2.90 2.49 -2.90
C ALA A 58 2.03 3.39 -3.79
N VAL A 59 1.04 4.09 -3.23
CA VAL A 59 0.23 5.07 -3.99
C VAL A 59 1.08 6.25 -4.45
N MET A 60 1.91 6.82 -3.58
CA MET A 60 2.83 7.92 -3.93
C MET A 60 3.80 7.51 -5.06
N PHE A 61 4.38 6.31 -4.96
CA PHE A 61 5.25 5.74 -5.99
C PHE A 61 4.54 5.62 -7.34
N LEU A 62 3.34 5.06 -7.36
CA LEU A 62 2.50 4.95 -8.56
C LEU A 62 1.90 6.30 -9.01
N GLY A 63 2.06 7.35 -8.21
CA GLY A 63 1.77 8.74 -8.54
C GLY A 63 2.92 9.45 -9.29
N GLY A 64 4.10 8.83 -9.36
CA GLY A 64 5.30 9.45 -9.92
C GLY A 64 6.07 10.31 -8.92
N GLU A 65 5.75 10.23 -7.63
CA GLU A 65 6.54 10.90 -6.59
C GLU A 65 7.89 10.21 -6.43
N THR A 66 8.97 10.97 -6.60
CA THR A 66 10.34 10.48 -6.55
C THR A 66 10.98 10.63 -5.17
N ASP A 67 10.44 11.49 -4.31
CA ASP A 67 10.93 11.75 -2.95
C ASP A 67 9.94 11.18 -1.90
N ILE A 68 9.82 9.86 -1.86
CA ILE A 68 8.90 9.19 -0.93
C ILE A 68 9.59 9.06 0.44
N PRO A 69 9.08 9.74 1.49
CA PRO A 69 9.77 9.80 2.76
C PRO A 69 9.94 8.42 3.43
N VAL A 70 11.18 8.14 3.82
CA VAL A 70 11.55 6.98 4.64
C VAL A 70 11.22 7.24 6.10
N GLY A 71 9.97 7.00 6.53
CA GLY A 71 9.68 7.04 7.98
C GLY A 71 8.23 7.07 8.43
N ALA A 72 7.26 7.28 7.55
CA ALA A 72 5.85 7.35 7.95
C ALA A 72 5.09 6.07 7.57
N CYS A 73 4.34 5.53 8.53
CA CYS A 73 3.31 4.49 8.37
C CYS A 73 3.80 3.03 8.38
N GLY A 74 4.47 2.65 9.47
CA GLY A 74 4.37 1.32 10.08
C GLY A 74 4.09 1.55 11.57
N GLY A 75 2.89 1.19 12.04
CA GLY A 75 2.33 1.64 13.31
C GLY A 75 3.27 1.58 14.53
N ARG A 76 3.61 2.75 15.08
CA ARG A 76 3.80 2.95 16.52
C ARG A 76 3.17 4.27 16.89
N ALA A 77 2.19 4.23 17.78
CA ALA A 77 1.75 5.39 18.53
C ALA A 77 2.99 6.13 19.03
N ALA A 78 3.11 7.41 18.68
CA ALA A 78 3.98 8.31 19.41
C ALA A 78 3.47 8.32 20.85
N ARG A 79 4.19 7.64 21.76
CA ARG A 79 3.99 7.85 23.19
C ARG A 79 4.29 9.32 23.47
N PRO A 80 3.42 10.06 24.17
CA PRO A 80 3.82 11.35 24.70
C PRO A 80 4.94 11.10 25.72
N GLN A 81 6.10 11.66 25.42
CA GLN A 81 7.22 11.72 26.35
C GLN A 81 6.83 12.74 27.42
N SER A 82 6.86 12.28 28.66
CA SER A 82 6.49 13.00 29.87
C SER A 82 7.45 14.14 30.20
#